data_AF-A0A427A4W3-F1
#
_entry.id   AF-A0A427A4W3-F1
#
_cell.length_a   1.000
_cell.length_b   1.000
_cell.length_c   1.000
_cell.angle_alpha   90.00
_cell.angle_beta   90.00
_cell.angle_gamma   90.00
#
_symmetry.space_group_name_H-M   'P 1'
#
loop_
_entity.id
_entity.type
_entity.pdbx_description
1 polymer ?
#
loop_
_entity_poly.entity_id
_entity_poly.type
_entity_poly.pdbx_seq_one_letter_code
_entity_poly.pdbx_strand_id
1 'polypeptide(L)' 'MVMFGSGKGCVYTYDAVGSYERVGYSAQGTGAGLIIPVLDNQLKSPSPLLLPAKGDKVEIVVVNASGIRQELMELRKD' A
#
# COMPACT_ATOMS: atom_id res chain seq x y z
N MET A 1 -6.12 6.38 3.70
CA MET A 1 -6.53 5.95 5.06
C MET A 1 -6.97 4.49 5.01
N VAL A 2 -6.47 3.64 5.93
CA VAL A 2 -6.92 2.23 6.05
C VAL A 2 -7.89 2.14 7.21
N MET A 3 -9.11 1.67 6.96
CA MET A 3 -10.17 1.53 7.97
C MET A 3 -10.77 0.11 7.97
N PHE A 4 -11.33 -0.31 9.10
CA PHE A 4 -12.14 -1.54 9.19
C PHE A 4 -13.61 -1.20 8.99
N GLY A 5 -14.14 -1.49 7.80
CA GLY A 5 -15.58 -1.47 7.56
C GLY A 5 -16.12 -2.89 7.63
N SER A 6 -17.08 -3.17 8.52
CA SER A 6 -17.72 -4.50 8.64
C SER A 6 -16.74 -5.67 8.84
N GLY A 7 -15.61 -5.43 9.53
CA GLY A 7 -14.55 -6.42 9.76
C GLY A 7 -13.61 -6.66 8.56
N LYS A 8 -13.76 -5.91 7.47
CA LYS A 8 -12.89 -5.98 6.28
C LYS A 8 -12.06 -4.70 6.16
N GLY A 9 -10.81 -4.86 5.72
CA GLY A 9 -9.94 -3.73 5.40
C GLY A 9 -10.48 -2.93 4.21
N CYS A 10 -10.43 -1.61 4.32
CA CYS A 10 -10.84 -0.65 3.30
C CYS A 10 -9.73 0.38 3.09
N VAL A 11 -9.38 0.70 1.84
CA VAL A 11 -8.44 1.77 1.50
C VAL A 11 -9.21 2.95 0.93
N TYR A 12 -8.96 4.15 1.45
CA TYR A 12 -9.48 5.41 0.91
C TYR A 12 -8.36 6.30 0.39
N THR A 13 -8.49 6.77 -0.84
CA THR A 13 -7.65 7.79 -1.47
C THR A 13 -8.27 9.17 -1.28
N TYR A 14 -7.42 10.19 -1.19
CA TYR A 14 -7.81 11.58 -1.11
C TYR A 14 -6.97 12.40 -2.09
N ASP A 15 -7.59 13.34 -2.78
CA ASP A 15 -6.88 14.40 -3.51
C ASP A 15 -6.67 15.64 -2.62
N ALA A 16 -5.94 16.63 -3.12
CA ALA A 16 -5.64 17.86 -2.39
C ALA A 16 -6.86 18.77 -2.17
N VAL A 17 -7.97 18.51 -2.88
CA VAL A 17 -9.20 19.32 -2.86
C VAL A 17 -10.26 18.71 -1.94
N GLY A 18 -10.06 17.45 -1.52
CA GLY A 18 -10.94 16.73 -0.60
C GLY A 18 -11.85 15.70 -1.28
N SER A 19 -11.65 15.42 -2.57
CA SER A 19 -12.31 14.27 -3.22
C SER A 19 -11.78 12.99 -2.59
N TYR A 20 -12.68 12.05 -2.30
CA TYR A 20 -12.33 10.77 -1.71
C TYR A 20 -12.98 9.61 -2.45
N GLU A 21 -12.26 8.50 -2.55
CA GLU A 21 -12.75 7.28 -3.18
C GLU A 21 -12.32 6.05 -2.39
N ARG A 22 -13.18 5.03 -2.33
CA ARG A 22 -12.83 3.72 -1.75
C ARG A 22 -12.23 2.84 -2.84
N VAL A 23 -10.97 2.44 -2.65
CA VAL A 23 -10.21 1.62 -3.60
C VAL A 23 -9.72 0.31 -2.95
N GLY A 24 -9.32 -0.66 -3.78
CA GLY A 24 -8.77 -1.94 -3.31
C GLY A 24 -7.32 -1.85 -2.84
N TYR A 25 -6.53 -0.99 -3.48
CA TYR A 25 -5.16 -0.62 -3.12
C TYR A 25 -4.85 0.73 -3.76
N SER A 26 -3.82 1.41 -3.24
CA SER A 26 -3.35 2.68 -3.80
C SER A 26 -1.89 2.91 -3.42
N ALA A 27 -1.17 3.64 -4.27
CA ALA A 27 0.14 4.21 -3.97
C ALA A 27 0.09 5.70 -4.27
N GLN A 28 0.75 6.51 -3.45
CA GLN A 28 0.87 7.96 -3.61
C GLN A 28 2.34 8.37 -3.49
N GLY A 29 2.68 9.55 -4.03
CA GLY A 29 4.05 10.06 -4.07
C GLY A 29 4.80 9.70 -5.36
N THR A 30 6.10 10.00 -5.41
CA THR A 30 6.94 9.90 -6.62
C THR A 30 7.13 8.46 -7.11
N GLY A 31 7.07 7.46 -6.20
CA GLY A 31 7.13 6.05 -6.54
C GLY A 31 5.83 5.43 -7.04
N ALA A 32 4.71 6.18 -7.00
CA ALA A 32 3.39 5.62 -7.34
C ALA A 32 3.33 5.08 -8.77
N GLY A 33 3.93 5.79 -9.74
CA GLY A 33 3.97 5.34 -11.14
C GLY A 33 4.71 4.03 -11.36
N LEU A 34 5.61 3.65 -10.46
CA LEU A 34 6.33 2.37 -10.52
C LEU A 34 5.58 1.25 -9.81
N ILE A 35 4.92 1.56 -8.69
CA ILE A 35 4.28 0.57 -7.81
C ILE A 35 2.86 0.20 -8.27
N ILE A 36 2.08 1.15 -8.80
CA ILE A 36 0.71 0.89 -9.25
C ILE A 36 0.63 -0.26 -10.28
N PRO A 37 1.48 -0.31 -11.35
CA PRO A 37 1.46 -1.42 -12.31
C PRO A 37 1.78 -2.78 -11.68
N VAL A 38 2.60 -2.82 -10.62
CA VAL A 38 2.95 -4.04 -9.87
C VAL A 38 1.74 -4.56 -9.12
N LEU A 39 1.07 -3.66 -8.40
CA LEU A 39 -0.13 -3.97 -7.64
C LEU A 39 -1.27 -4.40 -8.59
N ASP A 40 -1.40 -3.73 -9.74
CA ASP A 40 -2.31 -4.15 -10.81
C ASP A 40 -2.03 -5.60 -11.22
N ASN A 41 -0.78 -5.93 -11.51
CA ASN A 41 -0.43 -7.28 -11.97
C ASN A 41 -0.55 -8.36 -10.88
N GLN A 42 -0.27 -8.04 -9.62
CA GLN A 42 -0.26 -9.02 -8.52
C GLN A 42 -1.65 -9.23 -7.89
N LEU A 43 -2.49 -8.20 -7.87
CA LEU A 43 -3.75 -8.22 -7.12
C LEU A 43 -4.98 -8.32 -8.04
N LYS A 44 -4.87 -7.98 -9.34
CA LYS A 44 -5.96 -8.16 -10.32
C LYS A 44 -5.88 -9.49 -11.08
N SER A 45 -4.76 -10.21 -11.08
CA SER A 45 -4.64 -11.57 -11.64
C SER A 45 -3.50 -12.35 -10.96
N PRO A 46 -3.52 -13.69 -10.94
CA PRO A 46 -2.52 -14.46 -10.21
C PRO A 46 -1.22 -14.54 -11.02
N SER A 47 -0.23 -13.70 -10.69
CA SER A 47 1.15 -14.02 -11.07
C SER A 47 2.20 -13.48 -10.07
N PRO A 48 3.32 -14.21 -9.86
CA PRO A 48 4.18 -14.05 -8.69
C PRO A 48 5.47 -13.30 -9.07
N LEU A 49 5.43 -11.98 -9.18
CA LEU A 49 6.66 -11.21 -9.44
C LEU A 49 6.79 -10.04 -8.48
N LEU A 50 7.53 -10.29 -7.40
CA LEU A 50 8.10 -9.32 -6.48
C LEU A 50 9.07 -8.41 -7.24
N LEU A 51 8.74 -7.13 -7.36
CA LEU A 51 9.69 -6.10 -7.78
C LEU A 51 10.46 -5.59 -6.55
N PRO A 52 11.74 -5.20 -6.72
CA PRO A 52 12.55 -4.72 -5.60
C PRO A 52 12.06 -3.34 -5.12
N ALA A 53 11.89 -3.21 -3.81
CA ALA A 53 11.59 -1.93 -3.17
C ALA A 53 12.79 -0.97 -3.29
N LYS A 54 12.53 0.32 -3.56
CA LYS A 54 13.53 1.37 -3.74
C LYS A 54 13.32 2.48 -2.71
N GLY A 55 14.37 2.84 -1.96
CA GLY A 55 14.33 3.79 -0.83
C GLY A 55 15.34 3.38 0.24
N ASP A 56 15.42 4.09 1.37
CA ASP A 56 16.35 3.76 2.47
C ASP A 56 15.72 2.84 3.52
N LYS A 57 14.43 3.05 3.82
CA LYS A 57 13.65 2.29 4.80
C LYS A 57 12.19 2.25 4.37
N VAL A 58 11.53 1.11 4.57
CA VAL A 58 10.06 0.99 4.45
C VAL A 58 9.51 0.71 5.84
N GLU A 59 8.54 1.52 6.26
CA GLU A 59 7.73 1.23 7.43
C GLU A 59 6.43 0.55 6.97
N ILE A 60 6.21 -0.67 7.46
CA ILE A 60 5.03 -1.47 7.14
C ILE A 60 4.13 -1.48 8.36
N VAL A 61 2.94 -0.89 8.22
CA VAL A 61 1.93 -0.89 9.28
C VAL A 61 0.83 -1.88 8.94
N VAL A 62 0.76 -2.98 9.69
CA VAL A 62 -0.29 -3.99 9.59
C VAL A 62 -1.38 -3.66 10.60
N VAL A 63 -2.57 -3.36 10.10
CA VAL A 63 -3.75 -3.13 10.92
C VAL A 63 -4.61 -4.40 10.86
N ASN A 64 -5.06 -4.92 12.00
CA ASN A 64 -5.99 -6.05 12.10
C ASN A 64 -6.99 -5.87 13.26
N ALA A 65 -7.95 -6.79 13.40
CA ALA A 65 -8.96 -6.74 14.46
C ALA A 65 -8.37 -6.83 15.89
N SER A 66 -7.18 -7.42 16.02
CA SER A 66 -6.46 -7.57 17.29
C SER A 66 -5.57 -6.37 17.62
N GLY A 67 -5.41 -5.40 16.70
CA GLY A 67 -4.62 -4.19 16.90
C GLY A 67 -3.73 -3.80 15.72
N ILE A 68 -2.76 -2.92 15.98
CA ILE A 68 -1.82 -2.37 15.01
C ILE A 68 -0.43 -2.95 15.26
N ARG A 69 0.27 -3.37 14.21
CA ARG A 69 1.67 -3.81 14.24
C ARG A 69 2.49 -3.01 13.23
N GLN A 70 3.69 -2.60 13.62
CA GLN A 70 4.62 -1.89 12.76
C GLN A 70 5.89 -2.73 12.57
N GLU A 71 6.35 -2.85 11.34
CA GLU A 71 7.59 -3.54 10.98
C GLU A 71 8.45 -2.60 10.13
N LEU A 72 9.70 -2.39 10.53
CA LEU A 72 10.64 -1.55 9.81
C LEU A 72 11.60 -2.45 9.03
N MET A 73 11.64 -2.27 7.71
CA MET A 73 12.58 -2.96 6.84
C MET A 73 13.63 -1.99 6.33
N GLU A 74 14.91 -2.31 6.53
CA GLU A 74 15.99 -1.57 5.88
C GLU A 74 16.07 -1.95 4.41
N LEU A 75 16.19 -0.94 3.55
CA LEU A 75 16.38 -1.13 2.14
C LEU A 75 17.86 -1.00 1.79
N ARG A 76 18.20 -1.43 0.57
CA ARG A 76 19.55 -1.36 0.04
C ARG A 76 19.96 0.11 -0.13
N LYS A 77 21.15 0.47 0.37
CA LYS A 77 21.67 1.86 0.44
C LYS A 77 22.61 2.21 -0.72
N ASP A 78 22.56 1.44 -1.81
CA ASP A 78 23.51 1.53 -2.91
C ASP A 78 23.08 2.46 -4.05
#